data_AF-A0A846BYW2-F1
#
_entry.id   AF-A0A846BYW2-F1
#
_cell.length_a   1.000
_cell.length_b   1.000
_cell.length_c   1.000
_cell.angle_alpha   90.00
_cell.angle_beta   90.00
_cell.angle_gamma   90.00
#
_symmetry.space_group_name_H-M   'P 1'
#
loop_
_entity.id
_entity.type
_entity.pdbx_description
1 polymer ?
#
loop_
_entity_poly.entity_id
_entity_poly.type
_entity_poly.pdbx_seq_one_letter_code
_entity_poly.pdbx_strand_id
1 'polypeptide(L)'
;MSNHLAIATVTAVLQRMLQTGVVDDVPGAQVTTLRPDHSGSGMPDVGVNIFLYQASPSPAWRNTDLRTRRPKENLIKHAQAGLDLFYLLSFYGNEQELEPQRLLGSAIQTVVDQPILTPEMIRSVTESSSFRFLADSTLDEQVQMVQFVPIQMNSEELSRIWSIFFQIPYVLSFAFKATAVLIEGEKMGKASLPVRYRQFSTVLNRPSIEKFESSDGNKQSIIITKTLTIQGKQLLDENVRVQIGRARVTPQIISDTEVKLDFATLLPQEREQLKAGVQGLQIVHLQSIDSTSEPQRVIESNALPFIICPEIKIGDLEDLENLGDDFYSGKLTINVDLIVEPTQRLFLLLNSLSSENLESLILPGKKRRKASHSIQFLLPKIKNGDYLVRVQIDGAESSLTVENNRYSGPLIHIP
;
A
#
# COMPACT_ATOMS: atom_id res chain seq x y z
N MET A 1 -26.94 -21.41 -6.11
CA MET A 1 -26.33 -20.86 -4.87
C MET A 1 -27.44 -20.30 -4.00
N SER A 2 -27.29 -20.34 -2.68
CA SER A 2 -28.37 -20.03 -1.73
C SER A 2 -28.44 -18.54 -1.35
N ASN A 3 -29.65 -17.99 -1.40
CA ASN A 3 -29.96 -16.62 -1.01
C ASN A 3 -30.26 -16.49 0.49
N HIS A 4 -30.72 -15.31 0.92
CA HIS A 4 -31.00 -15.00 2.33
C HIS A 4 -32.12 -15.87 2.96
N LEU A 5 -32.97 -16.53 2.17
CA LEU A 5 -34.07 -17.39 2.65
C LEU A 5 -33.57 -18.77 3.11
N ALA A 6 -32.29 -19.09 2.90
CA ALA A 6 -31.70 -20.39 3.23
C ALA A 6 -31.97 -20.83 4.68
N ILE A 7 -31.74 -19.97 5.67
CA ILE A 7 -31.90 -20.30 7.09
C ILE A 7 -33.35 -20.66 7.43
N ALA A 8 -34.30 -19.86 6.95
CA ALA A 8 -35.72 -20.10 7.18
C ALA A 8 -36.17 -21.39 6.49
N THR A 9 -35.64 -21.66 5.29
CA THR A 9 -35.92 -22.88 4.53
C THR A 9 -35.41 -24.14 5.23
N VAL A 10 -34.17 -24.12 5.76
CA VAL A 10 -33.65 -25.23 6.57
C VAL A 10 -34.56 -25.54 7.76
N THR A 11 -35.05 -24.49 8.43
CA THR A 11 -35.92 -24.62 9.61
C THR A 11 -37.29 -25.21 9.23
N ALA A 12 -37.88 -24.75 8.12
CA ALA A 12 -39.17 -25.25 7.64
C ALA A 12 -39.09 -26.70 7.13
N VAL A 13 -37.98 -27.07 6.49
CA VAL A 13 -37.74 -28.47 6.09
C VAL A 13 -37.57 -29.37 7.31
N LEU A 14 -36.81 -28.93 8.32
CA LEU A 14 -36.69 -29.67 9.60
C LEU A 14 -38.06 -29.86 10.28
N GLN A 15 -38.88 -28.81 10.31
CA GLN A 15 -40.25 -28.87 10.85
C GLN A 15 -41.09 -29.90 10.11
N ARG A 16 -41.11 -29.86 8.78
CA ARG A 16 -41.92 -30.78 7.98
C ARG A 16 -41.44 -32.21 8.12
N MET A 17 -40.12 -32.42 8.08
CA MET A 17 -39.50 -33.73 8.24
C MET A 17 -39.89 -34.36 9.59
N LEU A 18 -39.75 -33.61 10.68
CA LEU A 18 -40.15 -34.08 12.01
C LEU A 18 -41.67 -34.25 12.13
N GLN A 19 -42.47 -33.36 11.55
CA GLN A 19 -43.93 -33.49 11.56
C GLN A 19 -44.38 -34.79 10.88
N THR A 20 -43.77 -35.15 9.76
CA THR A 20 -44.08 -36.40 9.06
C THR A 20 -43.67 -37.63 9.87
N GLY A 21 -42.50 -37.63 10.51
CA GLY A 21 -42.05 -38.78 11.30
C GLY A 21 -42.84 -38.98 12.59
N VAL A 22 -43.15 -37.89 13.31
CA VAL A 22 -43.67 -37.98 14.68
C VAL A 22 -45.19 -38.23 14.73
N VAL A 23 -45.96 -37.79 13.73
CA VAL A 23 -47.43 -37.94 13.71
C VAL A 23 -47.87 -39.40 13.69
N ASP A 24 -47.13 -40.26 13.02
CA ASP A 24 -47.47 -41.68 12.89
C ASP A 24 -47.20 -42.45 14.20
N ASP A 25 -46.18 -42.04 14.97
CA ASP A 25 -45.76 -42.70 16.21
C ASP A 25 -46.49 -42.20 17.47
N VAL A 26 -46.87 -40.92 17.50
CA VAL A 26 -47.58 -40.28 18.60
C VAL A 26 -48.77 -39.49 18.05
N PRO A 27 -49.99 -40.06 18.07
CA PRO A 27 -51.17 -39.42 17.52
C PRO A 27 -51.45 -38.05 18.14
N GLY A 28 -51.73 -37.05 17.29
CA GLY A 28 -52.01 -35.69 17.73
C GLY A 28 -50.77 -34.81 17.93
N ALA A 29 -49.56 -35.37 17.82
CA ALA A 29 -48.33 -34.61 17.96
C ALA A 29 -48.18 -33.50 16.91
N GLN A 30 -47.82 -32.30 17.37
CA GLN A 30 -47.56 -31.14 16.51
C GLN A 30 -46.11 -30.69 16.61
N VAL A 31 -45.54 -30.27 15.48
CA VAL A 31 -44.17 -29.75 15.41
C VAL A 31 -44.20 -28.26 15.12
N THR A 32 -43.68 -27.47 16.05
CA THR A 32 -43.64 -26.00 15.96
C THR A 32 -42.21 -25.49 15.85
N THR A 33 -42.02 -24.26 15.37
CA THR A 33 -40.70 -23.60 15.27
C THR A 33 -40.66 -22.29 16.05
N LEU A 34 -41.38 -22.24 17.17
CA LEU A 34 -41.60 -21.02 17.94
C LEU A 34 -40.46 -20.81 18.94
N ARG A 35 -40.24 -19.56 19.33
CA ARG A 35 -39.39 -19.27 20.48
C ARG A 35 -40.07 -19.87 21.73
N PRO A 36 -39.36 -20.62 22.59
CA PRO A 36 -39.88 -21.06 23.89
C PRO A 36 -40.49 -19.88 24.65
N ASP A 37 -41.77 -19.99 24.99
CA ASP A 37 -42.54 -19.01 25.75
C ASP A 37 -43.57 -19.75 26.66
N HIS A 38 -44.25 -19.02 27.53
CA HIS A 38 -45.23 -19.55 28.48
C HIS A 38 -46.36 -20.35 27.80
N SER A 39 -46.98 -21.27 28.55
CA SER A 39 -48.11 -22.08 28.09
C SER A 39 -49.26 -21.20 27.58
N GLY A 40 -49.78 -21.49 26.39
CA GLY A 40 -50.82 -20.69 25.72
C GLY A 40 -50.30 -19.76 24.61
N SER A 41 -48.98 -19.67 24.41
CA SER A 41 -48.33 -18.90 23.34
C SER A 41 -48.32 -19.57 21.95
N GLY A 42 -49.04 -20.68 21.79
CA GLY A 42 -49.03 -21.52 20.59
C GLY A 42 -48.03 -22.69 20.64
N MET A 43 -47.46 -22.98 21.81
CA MET A 43 -46.72 -24.22 22.06
C MET A 43 -47.63 -25.45 21.90
N PRO A 44 -47.11 -26.58 21.40
CA PRO A 44 -47.89 -27.79 21.25
C PRO A 44 -48.21 -28.40 22.62
N ASP A 45 -49.47 -28.78 22.84
CA ASP A 45 -49.87 -29.52 24.05
C ASP A 45 -49.21 -30.91 24.10
N VAL A 46 -49.13 -31.57 22.93
CA VAL A 46 -48.35 -32.80 22.68
C VAL A 46 -47.53 -32.58 21.42
N GLY A 47 -46.21 -32.71 21.50
CA GLY A 47 -45.35 -32.59 20.33
C GLY A 47 -43.97 -32.01 20.57
N VAL A 48 -43.36 -31.48 19.49
CA VAL A 48 -41.96 -31.07 19.46
C VAL A 48 -41.85 -29.60 19.05
N ASN A 49 -41.14 -28.80 19.83
CA ASN A 49 -40.78 -27.44 19.42
C ASN A 49 -39.32 -27.37 18.97
N ILE A 50 -39.08 -26.80 17.79
CA ILE A 50 -37.77 -26.60 17.19
C ILE A 50 -37.34 -25.14 17.41
N PHE A 51 -36.31 -24.92 18.23
CA PHE A 51 -35.81 -23.59 18.52
C PHE A 51 -34.39 -23.38 17.96
N LEU A 52 -34.25 -22.48 16.99
CA LEU A 52 -32.92 -22.01 16.52
C LEU A 52 -32.33 -21.06 17.55
N TYR A 53 -31.47 -21.57 18.44
CA TYR A 53 -30.94 -20.79 19.56
C TYR A 53 -29.61 -20.08 19.24
N GLN A 54 -28.88 -20.55 18.22
CA GLN A 54 -27.60 -19.96 17.82
C GLN A 54 -27.31 -20.18 16.33
N ALA A 55 -26.70 -19.20 15.69
CA ALA A 55 -26.07 -19.34 14.38
C ALA A 55 -24.60 -18.91 14.51
N SER A 56 -23.67 -19.69 13.96
CA SER A 56 -22.24 -19.39 14.04
C SER A 56 -21.53 -19.64 12.70
N PRO A 57 -20.41 -18.95 12.41
CA PRO A 57 -19.63 -19.24 11.21
C PRO A 57 -19.10 -20.67 11.21
N SER A 58 -19.36 -21.41 10.13
CA SER A 58 -18.92 -22.79 9.98
C SER A 58 -17.39 -22.86 9.82
N PRO A 59 -16.65 -23.61 10.65
CA PRO A 59 -15.19 -23.72 10.55
C PRO A 59 -14.71 -24.24 9.19
N ALA A 60 -15.51 -25.09 8.53
CA ALA A 60 -15.20 -25.64 7.22
C ALA A 60 -15.27 -24.60 6.09
N TRP A 61 -16.11 -23.57 6.25
CA TRP A 61 -16.44 -22.60 5.20
C TRP A 61 -16.01 -21.16 5.49
N ARG A 62 -15.57 -20.86 6.72
CA ARG A 62 -15.18 -19.51 7.14
C ARG A 62 -14.02 -18.90 6.33
N ASN A 63 -13.21 -19.72 5.67
CA ASN A 63 -12.05 -19.30 4.87
C ASN A 63 -12.31 -19.37 3.36
N THR A 64 -13.51 -19.79 2.94
CA THR A 64 -13.84 -19.93 1.51
C THR A 64 -13.84 -18.58 0.81
N ASP A 65 -14.14 -17.49 1.52
CA ASP A 65 -14.18 -16.12 1.01
C ASP A 65 -13.04 -15.23 1.54
N LEU A 66 -11.83 -15.78 1.65
CA LEU A 66 -10.64 -14.94 1.87
C LEU A 66 -10.48 -13.99 0.69
N ARG A 67 -10.37 -12.68 0.98
CA ARG A 67 -10.20 -11.62 -0.04
C ARG A 67 -9.04 -11.99 -0.95
N THR A 68 -9.36 -12.42 -2.16
CA THR A 68 -8.37 -12.58 -3.22
C THR A 68 -7.86 -11.17 -3.57
N ARG A 69 -6.55 -10.98 -3.40
CA ARG A 69 -5.84 -9.69 -3.38
C ARG A 69 -6.24 -8.73 -4.52
N ARG A 70 -6.95 -7.64 -4.20
CA ARG A 70 -6.82 -6.33 -4.86
C ARG A 70 -6.89 -5.18 -3.84
N PRO A 71 -6.07 -4.13 -3.93
CA PRO A 71 -6.08 -2.99 -3.00
C PRO A 71 -7.23 -2.00 -3.17
N LYS A 72 -8.27 -2.30 -3.97
CA LYS A 72 -9.37 -1.36 -4.25
C LYS A 72 -10.66 -2.13 -4.43
N GLU A 73 -11.52 -2.07 -3.41
CA GLU A 73 -12.99 -2.20 -3.29
C GLU A 73 -13.80 -3.20 -4.15
N ASN A 74 -13.21 -3.84 -5.16
CA ASN A 74 -13.89 -4.72 -6.08
C ASN A 74 -13.69 -6.17 -5.61
N LEU A 75 -14.79 -6.84 -5.31
CA LEU A 75 -14.81 -8.28 -5.08
C LEU A 75 -14.45 -9.00 -6.39
N ILE A 76 -13.71 -10.10 -6.32
CA ILE A 76 -13.36 -10.93 -7.49
C ILE A 76 -14.44 -11.99 -7.76
N LYS A 77 -15.15 -12.39 -6.71
CA LYS A 77 -16.31 -13.29 -6.72
C LYS A 77 -17.36 -12.78 -5.73
N HIS A 78 -18.59 -13.28 -5.81
CA HIS A 78 -19.60 -13.02 -4.80
C HIS A 78 -19.13 -13.48 -3.43
N ALA A 79 -19.40 -12.66 -2.41
CA ALA A 79 -19.05 -12.98 -1.04
C ALA A 79 -19.97 -14.07 -0.51
N GLN A 80 -19.42 -15.04 0.23
CA GLN A 80 -20.19 -16.17 0.74
C GLN A 80 -19.93 -16.38 2.23
N ALA A 81 -21.01 -16.47 3.01
CA ALA A 81 -20.97 -16.82 4.41
C ALA A 81 -21.40 -18.28 4.59
N GLY A 82 -20.54 -19.11 5.16
CA GLY A 82 -20.90 -20.46 5.59
C GLY A 82 -21.24 -20.50 7.07
N LEU A 83 -22.39 -21.08 7.41
CA LEU A 83 -22.97 -21.06 8.74
C LEU A 83 -23.24 -22.50 9.24
N ASP A 84 -23.08 -22.66 10.55
CA ASP A 84 -23.63 -23.76 11.32
C ASP A 84 -24.80 -23.19 12.15
N LEU A 85 -26.00 -23.76 11.98
CA LEU A 85 -27.23 -23.39 12.67
C LEU A 85 -27.49 -24.40 13.78
N PHE A 86 -27.74 -23.94 15.00
CA PHE A 86 -27.92 -24.79 16.17
C PHE A 86 -29.36 -24.78 16.65
N TYR A 87 -29.99 -25.94 16.61
CA TYR A 87 -31.38 -26.16 16.99
C TYR A 87 -31.47 -26.92 18.32
N LEU A 88 -32.39 -26.50 19.16
CA LEU A 88 -32.81 -27.20 20.36
C LEU A 88 -34.23 -27.71 20.15
N LEU A 89 -34.41 -29.03 20.20
CA LEU A 89 -35.72 -29.67 20.22
C LEU A 89 -36.19 -29.76 21.67
N SER A 90 -37.43 -29.37 21.92
CA SER A 90 -38.09 -29.50 23.22
C SER A 90 -39.35 -30.35 23.08
N PHE A 91 -39.54 -31.30 23.99
CA PHE A 91 -40.59 -32.32 23.90
C PHE A 91 -41.67 -32.10 24.95
N TYR A 92 -42.93 -31.99 24.51
CA TYR A 92 -44.10 -31.71 25.35
C TYR A 92 -45.11 -32.86 25.25
N GLY A 93 -45.78 -33.16 26.36
CA GLY A 93 -46.83 -34.16 26.43
C GLY A 93 -47.07 -34.66 27.85
N ASN A 94 -47.88 -35.71 27.96
CA ASN A 94 -48.18 -36.40 29.21
C ASN A 94 -46.98 -37.25 29.69
N GLU A 95 -46.39 -36.83 30.81
CA GLU A 95 -45.27 -37.53 31.46
C GLU A 95 -45.65 -38.94 31.97
N GLN A 96 -46.92 -39.20 32.31
CA GLN A 96 -47.35 -40.52 32.78
C GLN A 96 -47.36 -41.56 31.65
N GLU A 97 -47.63 -41.12 30.43
CA GLU A 97 -47.62 -41.95 29.22
C GLU A 97 -46.26 -41.95 28.51
N LEU A 98 -45.26 -41.30 29.12
CA LEU A 98 -43.92 -41.12 28.57
C LEU A 98 -43.93 -40.51 27.16
N GLU A 99 -44.89 -39.63 26.89
CA GLU A 99 -45.01 -38.99 25.57
C GLU A 99 -43.74 -38.21 25.20
N PRO A 100 -43.14 -37.39 26.08
CA PRO A 100 -41.90 -36.67 25.74
C PRO A 100 -40.74 -37.61 25.34
N GLN A 101 -40.61 -38.76 26.01
CA GLN A 101 -39.55 -39.74 25.75
C GLN A 101 -39.82 -40.52 24.45
N ARG A 102 -41.09 -40.84 24.16
CA ARG A 102 -41.50 -41.45 22.88
C ARG A 102 -41.27 -40.50 21.70
N LEU A 103 -41.65 -39.23 21.86
CA LEU A 103 -41.42 -38.17 20.88
C LEU A 103 -39.91 -37.95 20.64
N LEU A 104 -39.09 -37.99 21.69
CA LEU A 104 -37.62 -37.93 21.57
C LEU A 104 -37.09 -39.09 20.71
N GLY A 105 -37.54 -40.32 20.96
CA GLY A 105 -37.14 -41.50 20.19
C GLY A 105 -37.51 -41.38 18.70
N SER A 106 -38.76 -41.03 18.41
CA SER A 106 -39.28 -40.84 17.05
C SER A 106 -38.56 -39.71 16.30
N ALA A 107 -38.34 -38.56 16.96
CA ALA A 107 -37.63 -37.44 16.36
C ALA A 107 -36.17 -37.78 16.03
N ILE A 108 -35.46 -38.49 16.94
CA ILE A 108 -34.09 -38.94 16.69
C ILE A 108 -34.06 -39.92 15.52
N GLN A 109 -34.96 -40.91 15.49
CA GLN A 109 -35.06 -41.87 14.39
C GLN A 109 -35.25 -41.16 13.05
N THR A 110 -36.20 -40.22 12.99
CA THR A 110 -36.50 -39.44 11.79
C THR A 110 -35.27 -38.69 11.26
N VAL A 111 -34.51 -38.02 12.13
CA VAL A 111 -33.30 -37.27 11.72
C VAL A 111 -32.16 -38.22 11.31
N VAL A 112 -32.03 -39.38 11.97
CA VAL A 112 -31.00 -40.38 11.63
C VAL A 112 -31.27 -41.06 10.29
N ASP A 113 -32.54 -41.30 9.97
CA ASP A 113 -32.95 -41.87 8.69
C ASP A 113 -32.84 -40.86 7.53
N GLN A 114 -33.02 -39.56 7.83
CA GLN A 114 -32.96 -38.46 6.86
C GLN A 114 -32.02 -37.33 7.29
N PRO A 115 -30.70 -37.58 7.44
CA PRO A 115 -29.78 -36.59 7.99
C PRO A 115 -29.36 -35.52 6.96
N ILE A 116 -29.65 -35.71 5.67
CA ILE A 116 -29.23 -34.83 4.58
C ILE A 116 -30.46 -34.16 3.96
N LEU A 117 -30.41 -32.84 3.86
CA LEU A 117 -31.42 -32.05 3.16
C LEU A 117 -31.25 -32.20 1.64
N THR A 118 -32.15 -32.97 1.04
CA THR A 118 -32.19 -33.17 -0.41
C THR A 118 -32.93 -32.05 -1.13
N PRO A 119 -32.63 -31.77 -2.41
CA PRO A 119 -33.37 -30.80 -3.21
C PRO A 119 -34.88 -31.07 -3.25
N GLU A 120 -35.29 -32.33 -3.27
CA GLU A 120 -36.70 -32.73 -3.28
C GLU A 120 -37.41 -32.33 -1.97
N MET A 121 -36.76 -32.52 -0.82
CA MET A 121 -37.29 -32.09 0.48
C MET A 121 -37.44 -30.56 0.54
N ILE A 122 -36.45 -29.83 0.02
CA ILE A 122 -36.47 -28.37 -0.04
C ILE A 122 -37.64 -27.90 -0.90
N ARG A 123 -37.77 -28.44 -2.12
CA ARG A 123 -38.88 -28.10 -3.04
C ARG A 123 -40.25 -28.40 -2.46
N SER A 124 -40.38 -29.51 -1.73
CA SER A 124 -41.64 -29.84 -1.06
C SER A 124 -42.13 -28.72 -0.13
N VAL A 125 -41.21 -27.96 0.46
CA VAL A 125 -41.50 -26.82 1.34
C VAL A 125 -41.69 -25.54 0.53
N THR A 126 -40.80 -25.22 -0.41
CA THR A 126 -40.87 -23.95 -1.17
C THR A 126 -42.09 -23.89 -2.10
N GLU A 127 -42.54 -25.04 -2.62
CA GLU A 127 -43.75 -25.14 -3.45
C GLU A 127 -45.05 -25.26 -2.62
N SER A 128 -44.94 -25.45 -1.30
CA SER A 128 -46.09 -25.59 -0.41
C SER A 128 -46.82 -24.27 -0.19
N SER A 129 -48.15 -24.30 -0.23
CA SER A 129 -48.99 -23.14 0.10
C SER A 129 -48.84 -22.67 1.54
N SER A 130 -48.40 -23.54 2.47
CA SER A 130 -48.17 -23.19 3.88
C SER A 130 -46.92 -22.33 4.09
N PHE A 131 -45.97 -22.35 3.14
CA PHE A 131 -44.69 -21.65 3.25
C PHE A 131 -44.46 -20.68 2.09
N ARG A 132 -45.50 -19.96 1.66
CA ARG A 132 -45.43 -19.00 0.53
C ARG A 132 -44.29 -17.98 0.62
N PHE A 133 -43.90 -17.60 1.84
CA PHE A 133 -42.79 -16.66 2.09
C PHE A 133 -41.40 -17.27 1.79
N LEU A 134 -41.32 -18.56 1.48
CA LEU A 134 -40.10 -19.27 1.09
C LEU A 134 -40.06 -19.63 -0.40
N ALA A 135 -41.05 -19.22 -1.20
CA ALA A 135 -41.17 -19.61 -2.60
C ALA A 135 -39.93 -19.27 -3.45
N ASP A 136 -39.27 -18.14 -3.14
CA ASP A 136 -38.07 -17.68 -3.86
C ASP A 136 -36.75 -18.20 -3.27
N SER A 137 -36.80 -19.21 -2.38
CA SER A 137 -35.59 -19.77 -1.78
C SER A 137 -34.79 -20.57 -2.81
N THR A 138 -33.49 -20.26 -2.95
CA THR A 138 -32.58 -20.94 -3.87
C THR A 138 -31.68 -21.96 -3.17
N LEU A 139 -32.11 -22.46 -2.00
CA LEU A 139 -31.33 -23.43 -1.21
C LEU A 139 -31.11 -24.76 -1.95
N ASP A 140 -32.04 -25.17 -2.81
CA ASP A 140 -31.94 -26.39 -3.61
C ASP A 140 -30.87 -26.32 -4.71
N GLU A 141 -30.43 -25.11 -5.08
CA GLU A 141 -29.31 -24.88 -6.00
C GLU A 141 -27.94 -24.88 -5.30
N GLN A 142 -27.90 -25.08 -3.97
CA GLN A 142 -26.64 -25.14 -3.24
C GLN A 142 -25.93 -26.48 -3.55
N VAL A 143 -24.69 -26.40 -4.05
CA VAL A 143 -23.92 -27.60 -4.44
C VAL A 143 -23.63 -28.51 -3.25
N GLN A 144 -23.26 -27.92 -2.11
CA GLN A 144 -23.06 -28.67 -0.86
C GLN A 144 -24.41 -28.89 -0.19
N MET A 145 -24.78 -30.13 0.12
CA MET A 145 -26.05 -30.38 0.83
C MET A 145 -25.91 -30.04 2.32
N VAL A 146 -26.99 -29.50 2.90
CA VAL A 146 -27.09 -29.24 4.34
C VAL A 146 -27.27 -30.57 5.07
N GLN A 147 -26.56 -30.75 6.19
CA GLN A 147 -26.64 -31.98 6.99
C GLN A 147 -26.99 -31.65 8.43
N PHE A 148 -27.92 -32.42 9.01
CA PHE A 148 -28.23 -32.40 10.43
C PHE A 148 -27.30 -33.35 11.19
N VAL A 149 -26.67 -32.85 12.25
CA VAL A 149 -25.73 -33.61 13.08
C VAL A 149 -26.10 -33.41 14.55
N PRO A 150 -26.27 -34.49 15.34
CA PRO A 150 -26.48 -34.38 16.78
C PRO A 150 -25.34 -33.63 17.47
N ILE A 151 -25.69 -32.83 18.49
CA ILE A 151 -24.71 -32.16 19.35
C ILE A 151 -24.88 -32.65 20.78
N GLN A 152 -23.76 -32.97 21.42
CA GLN A 152 -23.74 -33.20 22.86
C GLN A 152 -23.85 -31.86 23.59
N MET A 153 -24.93 -31.68 24.34
CA MET A 153 -25.04 -30.64 25.36
C MET A 153 -24.96 -31.26 26.74
N ASN A 154 -24.25 -30.60 27.65
CA ASN A 154 -24.26 -30.99 29.05
C ASN A 154 -25.46 -30.38 29.80
N SER A 155 -25.72 -30.87 31.01
CA SER A 155 -26.83 -30.39 31.84
C SER A 155 -26.69 -28.92 32.24
N GLU A 156 -25.47 -28.41 32.41
CA GLU A 156 -25.21 -27.01 32.75
C GLU A 156 -25.59 -26.06 31.61
N GLU A 157 -25.23 -26.41 30.37
CA GLU A 157 -25.58 -25.68 29.15
C GLU A 157 -27.09 -25.62 28.95
N LEU A 158 -27.77 -26.77 29.07
CA LEU A 158 -29.23 -26.83 29.01
C LEU A 158 -29.86 -26.00 30.12
N SER A 159 -29.38 -26.11 31.36
CA SER A 159 -29.86 -25.29 32.48
C SER A 159 -29.67 -23.80 32.23
N ARG A 160 -28.55 -23.40 31.60
CA ARG A 160 -28.27 -22.00 31.27
C ARG A 160 -29.22 -21.49 30.18
N ILE A 161 -29.47 -22.27 29.13
CA ILE A 161 -30.43 -21.91 28.07
C ILE A 161 -31.82 -21.70 28.68
N TRP A 162 -32.30 -22.65 29.50
CA TRP A 162 -33.62 -22.57 30.12
C TRP A 162 -33.73 -21.44 31.15
N SER A 163 -32.63 -21.08 31.84
CA SER A 163 -32.62 -19.97 32.80
C SER A 163 -32.92 -18.59 32.19
N ILE A 164 -32.70 -18.43 30.88
CA ILE A 164 -33.02 -17.19 30.15
C ILE A 164 -34.54 -16.99 30.03
N PHE A 165 -35.29 -18.09 30.02
CA PHE A 165 -36.75 -18.08 29.93
C PHE A 165 -37.37 -18.03 31.32
N PHE A 166 -37.32 -16.84 31.92
CA PHE A 166 -37.89 -16.54 33.23
C PHE A 166 -39.40 -16.78 33.20
N GLN A 167 -39.85 -17.99 33.57
CA GLN A 167 -41.24 -18.52 33.72
C GLN A 167 -41.49 -19.86 33.00
N ILE A 168 -40.53 -20.40 32.26
CA ILE A 168 -40.68 -21.72 31.61
C ILE A 168 -39.96 -22.78 32.45
N PRO A 169 -40.62 -23.87 32.86
CA PRO A 169 -39.94 -24.97 33.53
C PRO A 169 -38.93 -25.63 32.59
N TYR A 170 -37.94 -26.34 33.16
CA TYR A 170 -37.05 -27.16 32.36
C TYR A 170 -37.85 -28.23 31.60
N VAL A 171 -37.60 -28.35 30.29
CA VAL A 171 -38.25 -29.34 29.40
C VAL A 171 -37.21 -30.31 28.89
N LEU A 172 -37.59 -31.57 28.68
CA LEU A 172 -36.74 -32.55 28.01
C LEU A 172 -36.29 -31.99 26.65
N SER A 173 -34.98 -31.99 26.39
CA SER A 173 -34.44 -31.38 25.18
C SER A 173 -33.32 -32.18 24.52
N PHE A 174 -33.17 -32.00 23.21
CA PHE A 174 -32.11 -32.59 22.41
C PHE A 174 -31.58 -31.58 21.38
N ALA A 175 -30.27 -31.51 21.17
CA ALA A 175 -29.65 -30.50 20.31
C ALA A 175 -29.13 -31.10 18.99
N PHE A 176 -29.35 -30.36 17.90
CA PHE A 176 -28.82 -30.66 16.57
C PHE A 176 -28.16 -29.42 15.97
N LYS A 177 -27.20 -29.61 15.07
CA LYS A 177 -26.77 -28.56 14.14
C LYS A 177 -27.10 -28.90 12.71
N ALA A 178 -27.54 -27.90 11.95
CA ALA A 178 -27.48 -27.93 10.50
C ALA A 178 -26.18 -27.28 10.04
N THR A 179 -25.31 -28.04 9.38
CA THR A 179 -24.01 -27.55 8.88
C THR A 179 -24.05 -27.36 7.36
N ALA A 180 -23.07 -26.62 6.85
CA ALA A 180 -22.95 -26.25 5.44
C ALA A 180 -24.12 -25.41 4.90
N VAL A 181 -24.71 -24.55 5.73
CA VAL A 181 -25.68 -23.55 5.26
C VAL A 181 -24.91 -22.37 4.69
N LEU A 182 -24.91 -22.21 3.37
CA LEU A 182 -24.21 -21.11 2.71
C LEU A 182 -25.20 -19.98 2.42
N ILE A 183 -24.74 -18.73 2.44
CA ILE A 183 -25.50 -17.56 2.00
C ILE A 183 -24.58 -16.72 1.13
N GLU A 184 -25.03 -16.43 -0.08
CA GLU A 184 -24.31 -15.59 -1.04
C GLU A 184 -24.81 -14.15 -1.02
N GLY A 185 -23.88 -13.19 -1.11
CA GLY A 185 -24.19 -11.77 -1.20
C GLY A 185 -24.47 -11.32 -2.64
N GLU A 186 -25.32 -10.33 -2.83
CA GLU A 186 -25.77 -9.87 -4.16
C GLU A 186 -24.76 -8.99 -4.90
N LYS A 187 -23.70 -8.51 -4.23
CA LYS A 187 -22.71 -7.63 -4.86
C LYS A 187 -21.89 -8.37 -5.90
N MET A 188 -22.03 -7.95 -7.16
CA MET A 188 -21.27 -8.52 -8.27
C MET A 188 -19.77 -8.33 -8.13
N GLY A 189 -19.01 -9.39 -8.41
CA GLY A 189 -17.57 -9.34 -8.55
C GLY A 189 -17.14 -8.81 -9.93
N LYS A 190 -15.98 -8.18 -10.01
CA LYS A 190 -15.33 -7.82 -11.29
C LYS A 190 -14.20 -8.79 -11.58
N ALA A 191 -14.38 -9.59 -12.63
CA ALA A 191 -13.32 -10.46 -13.15
C ALA A 191 -12.11 -9.63 -13.61
N SER A 192 -10.91 -10.11 -13.33
CA SER A 192 -9.69 -9.52 -13.86
C SER A 192 -9.49 -9.94 -15.32
N LEU A 193 -8.89 -9.07 -16.13
CA LEU A 193 -8.40 -9.47 -17.45
C LEU A 193 -7.34 -10.58 -17.29
N PRO A 194 -7.29 -11.56 -18.21
CA PRO A 194 -6.26 -12.59 -18.19
C PRO A 194 -4.87 -11.98 -18.38
N VAL A 195 -3.88 -12.54 -17.71
CA VAL A 195 -2.47 -12.16 -17.93
C VAL A 195 -2.08 -12.56 -19.34
N ARG A 196 -1.76 -11.58 -20.20
CA ARG A 196 -1.48 -11.79 -21.63
C ARG A 196 -0.14 -12.49 -21.87
N TYR A 197 0.89 -12.13 -21.12
CA TYR A 197 2.20 -12.75 -21.17
C TYR A 197 2.87 -12.65 -19.79
N ARG A 198 3.73 -13.61 -19.45
CA ARG A 198 4.55 -13.58 -18.24
C ARG A 198 5.98 -13.32 -18.67
N GLN A 199 6.53 -12.15 -18.34
CA GLN A 199 7.91 -11.84 -18.63
C GLN A 199 8.76 -11.99 -17.37
N PHE A 200 9.81 -12.79 -17.47
CA PHE A 200 10.81 -12.96 -16.42
C PHE A 200 12.05 -12.15 -16.83
N SER A 201 12.52 -11.28 -15.94
CA SER A 201 13.68 -10.45 -16.21
C SER A 201 14.71 -10.68 -15.11
N THR A 202 15.83 -11.29 -15.47
CA THR A 202 17.02 -11.39 -14.61
C THR A 202 17.94 -10.21 -14.91
N VAL A 203 18.52 -9.58 -13.88
CA VAL A 203 19.56 -8.55 -14.06
C VAL A 203 20.89 -9.27 -13.90
N LEU A 204 21.44 -9.83 -14.98
CA LEU A 204 22.73 -10.54 -14.91
C LEU A 204 23.92 -9.58 -14.79
N ASN A 205 23.83 -8.41 -15.41
CA ASN A 205 24.91 -7.43 -15.47
C ASN A 205 24.42 -6.11 -14.88
N ARG A 206 25.05 -5.67 -13.80
CA ARG A 206 24.76 -4.39 -13.15
C ARG A 206 26.02 -3.54 -13.26
N PRO A 207 25.96 -2.33 -13.85
CA PRO A 207 27.14 -1.48 -13.94
C PRO A 207 27.69 -1.18 -12.54
N SER A 208 29.01 -1.12 -12.41
CA SER A 208 29.66 -0.72 -11.16
C SER A 208 30.71 0.34 -11.42
N ILE A 209 30.61 1.49 -10.75
CA ILE A 209 31.59 2.56 -10.78
C ILE A 209 32.66 2.27 -9.72
N GLU A 210 33.92 2.23 -10.14
CA GLU A 210 35.06 2.02 -9.24
C GLU A 210 35.70 3.36 -8.85
N LYS A 211 35.85 4.28 -9.79
CA LYS A 211 36.39 5.63 -9.54
C LYS A 211 35.96 6.62 -10.62
N PHE A 212 36.18 7.90 -10.36
CA PHE A 212 36.04 8.98 -11.33
C PHE A 212 37.19 9.97 -11.18
N GLU A 213 37.56 10.65 -12.27
CA GLU A 213 38.63 11.63 -12.33
C GLU A 213 38.20 12.80 -13.24
N SER A 214 38.48 14.03 -12.82
CA SER A 214 38.33 15.22 -13.66
C SER A 214 39.61 15.47 -14.45
N SER A 215 39.51 16.10 -15.63
CA SER A 215 40.65 16.31 -16.53
C SER A 215 41.75 17.23 -15.95
N ASP A 216 41.48 17.96 -14.88
CA ASP A 216 42.43 18.74 -14.09
C ASP A 216 43.19 17.91 -13.03
N GLY A 217 42.93 16.60 -12.94
CA GLY A 217 43.57 15.68 -12.00
C GLY A 217 42.94 15.69 -10.60
N ASN A 218 41.91 16.50 -10.37
CA ASN A 218 41.18 16.50 -9.11
C ASN A 218 40.28 15.25 -8.99
N LYS A 219 40.33 14.63 -7.80
CA LYS A 219 39.64 13.35 -7.53
C LYS A 219 38.29 13.49 -6.84
N GLN A 220 37.88 14.71 -6.47
CA GLN A 220 36.69 14.95 -5.64
C GLN A 220 35.90 16.21 -6.00
N SER A 221 36.56 17.21 -6.61
CA SER A 221 35.94 18.44 -7.11
C SER A 221 35.95 18.43 -8.63
N ILE A 222 34.83 18.85 -9.23
CA ILE A 222 34.64 18.89 -10.68
C ILE A 222 34.07 20.25 -11.06
N ILE A 223 34.62 20.80 -12.14
CA ILE A 223 34.14 22.03 -12.77
C ILE A 223 33.45 21.64 -14.07
N ILE A 224 32.27 22.22 -14.35
CA ILE A 224 31.45 21.87 -15.52
C ILE A 224 32.00 22.38 -16.87
N THR A 225 33.20 22.95 -16.88
CA THR A 225 33.96 23.29 -18.09
C THR A 225 34.96 22.18 -18.47
N LYS A 226 35.13 21.17 -17.62
CA LYS A 226 36.10 20.08 -17.77
C LYS A 226 35.41 18.79 -18.22
N THR A 227 36.21 17.77 -18.53
CA THR A 227 35.70 16.43 -18.87
C THR A 227 35.80 15.55 -17.64
N LEU A 228 34.70 14.86 -17.31
CA LEU A 228 34.64 13.84 -16.28
C LEU A 228 34.87 12.46 -16.90
N THR A 229 35.84 11.73 -16.36
CA THR A 229 36.13 10.35 -16.75
C THR A 229 35.71 9.41 -15.63
N ILE A 230 34.83 8.46 -15.95
CA ILE A 230 34.24 7.50 -15.02
C ILE A 230 34.78 6.13 -15.39
N GLN A 231 35.36 5.41 -14.43
CA GLN A 231 35.94 4.08 -14.64
C GLN A 231 35.23 3.05 -13.77
N GLY A 232 35.04 1.85 -14.33
CA GLY A 232 34.24 0.81 -13.71
C GLY A 232 34.19 -0.49 -14.51
N LYS A 233 33.13 -1.25 -14.31
CA LYS A 233 32.85 -2.52 -14.99
C LYS A 233 31.42 -2.55 -15.49
N GLN A 234 31.19 -3.23 -16.60
CA GLN A 234 29.86 -3.42 -17.19
C GLN A 234 29.16 -2.08 -17.47
N LEU A 235 29.91 -1.06 -17.89
CA LEU A 235 29.36 0.29 -18.10
C LEU A 235 28.65 0.44 -19.46
N LEU A 236 28.92 -0.44 -20.42
CA LEU A 236 28.37 -0.40 -21.77
C LEU A 236 27.01 -1.11 -21.85
N ASP A 237 26.03 -0.43 -22.45
CA ASP A 237 24.71 -0.95 -22.82
C ASP A 237 24.21 -0.14 -24.05
N GLU A 238 23.08 -0.51 -24.66
CA GLU A 238 22.46 0.16 -25.82
C GLU A 238 22.11 1.63 -25.52
N ASN A 239 21.65 1.91 -24.30
CA ASN A 239 21.24 3.25 -23.88
C ASN A 239 21.76 3.57 -22.48
N VAL A 240 22.94 4.18 -22.44
CA VAL A 240 23.61 4.60 -21.21
C VAL A 240 23.30 6.08 -20.93
N ARG A 241 23.00 6.39 -19.67
CA ARG A 241 22.90 7.75 -19.13
C ARG A 241 23.76 7.86 -17.88
N VAL A 242 24.34 9.03 -17.68
CA VAL A 242 24.99 9.38 -16.41
C VAL A 242 23.98 10.16 -15.58
N GLN A 243 23.67 9.67 -14.39
CA GLN A 243 22.82 10.36 -13.43
C GLN A 243 23.73 11.16 -12.49
N ILE A 244 23.53 12.48 -12.45
CA ILE A 244 24.23 13.42 -11.57
C ILE A 244 23.19 14.13 -10.71
N GLY A 245 23.00 13.67 -9.48
CA GLY A 245 21.91 14.14 -8.63
C GLY A 245 20.55 13.91 -9.29
N ARG A 246 19.87 14.99 -9.70
CA ARG A 246 18.61 14.93 -10.46
C ARG A 246 18.79 14.95 -11.98
N ALA A 247 19.96 15.35 -12.47
CA ALA A 247 20.23 15.48 -13.89
C ALA A 247 20.51 14.11 -14.52
N ARG A 248 19.89 13.84 -15.67
CA ARG A 248 20.27 12.72 -16.56
C ARG A 248 20.97 13.30 -17.77
N VAL A 249 22.23 12.95 -17.94
CA VAL A 249 23.07 13.50 -18.99
C VAL A 249 23.60 12.40 -19.91
N THR A 250 23.78 12.74 -21.18
CA THR A 250 24.23 11.79 -22.20
C THR A 250 25.77 11.82 -22.31
N PRO A 251 26.48 10.72 -22.04
CA PRO A 251 27.93 10.66 -22.21
C PRO A 251 28.33 10.57 -23.69
N GLN A 252 29.51 11.09 -24.02
CA GLN A 252 30.01 11.17 -25.40
C GLN A 252 30.81 9.92 -25.78
N ILE A 253 31.53 9.34 -24.82
CA ILE A 253 32.32 8.12 -25.03
C ILE A 253 31.86 7.10 -24.00
N ILE A 254 31.52 5.91 -24.48
CA ILE A 254 31.04 4.79 -23.67
C ILE A 254 31.84 3.56 -24.08
N SER A 255 32.41 2.88 -23.10
CA SER A 255 33.03 1.56 -23.22
C SER A 255 32.65 0.74 -22.00
N ASP A 256 33.00 -0.55 -21.99
CA ASP A 256 32.63 -1.43 -20.88
C ASP A 256 33.31 -1.05 -19.56
N THR A 257 34.47 -0.39 -19.64
CA THR A 257 35.31 -0.02 -18.48
C THR A 257 35.41 1.47 -18.23
N GLU A 258 35.06 2.30 -19.20
CA GLU A 258 35.26 3.75 -19.15
C GLU A 258 34.09 4.50 -19.83
N VAL A 259 33.59 5.53 -19.16
CA VAL A 259 32.62 6.49 -19.69
C VAL A 259 33.20 7.90 -19.56
N LYS A 260 33.23 8.67 -20.64
CA LYS A 260 33.65 10.09 -20.61
C LYS A 260 32.47 11.01 -20.86
N LEU A 261 32.38 12.00 -19.98
CA LEU A 261 31.35 13.02 -19.98
C LEU A 261 32.01 14.39 -20.12
N ASP A 262 31.84 15.03 -21.26
CA ASP A 262 32.21 16.42 -21.49
C ASP A 262 31.01 17.33 -21.21
N PHE A 263 31.06 18.06 -20.10
CA PHE A 263 30.00 18.97 -19.70
C PHE A 263 29.77 20.12 -20.70
N ALA A 264 30.78 20.51 -21.48
CA ALA A 264 30.66 21.59 -22.45
C ALA A 264 29.79 21.23 -23.65
N THR A 265 29.65 19.93 -23.96
CA THR A 265 28.88 19.43 -25.11
C THR A 265 27.48 18.95 -24.75
N LEU A 266 27.09 19.07 -23.48
CA LEU A 266 25.76 18.70 -23.01
C LEU A 266 24.67 19.57 -23.63
N LEU A 267 23.49 18.97 -23.81
CA LEU A 267 22.32 19.71 -24.27
C LEU A 267 21.93 20.77 -23.21
N PRO A 268 21.41 21.95 -23.62
CA PRO A 268 21.02 23.00 -22.67
C PRO A 268 20.08 22.49 -21.56
N GLN A 269 19.12 21.64 -21.91
CA GLN A 269 18.16 21.05 -20.96
C GLN A 269 18.81 20.13 -19.93
N GLU A 270 19.87 19.41 -20.31
CA GLU A 270 20.64 18.55 -19.41
C GLU A 270 21.49 19.41 -18.46
N ARG A 271 22.10 20.48 -19.00
CA ARG A 271 22.95 21.40 -18.25
C ARG A 271 22.19 22.20 -17.18
N GLU A 272 20.97 22.65 -17.47
CA GLU A 272 20.14 23.40 -16.51
C GLU A 272 19.74 22.58 -15.27
N GLN A 273 19.75 21.24 -15.38
CA GLN A 273 19.46 20.33 -14.28
C GLN A 273 20.65 20.12 -13.33
N LEU A 274 21.87 20.43 -13.76
CA LEU A 274 23.07 20.34 -12.91
C LEU A 274 23.03 21.42 -11.83
N LYS A 275 23.54 21.07 -10.65
CA LYS A 275 23.58 21.95 -9.47
C LYS A 275 24.95 21.89 -8.80
N ALA A 276 25.44 23.05 -8.36
CA ALA A 276 26.60 23.13 -7.48
C ALA A 276 26.31 22.47 -6.13
N GLY A 277 27.34 21.92 -5.48
CA GLY A 277 27.21 21.19 -4.21
C GLY A 277 27.61 19.72 -4.33
N VAL A 278 27.35 18.95 -3.28
CA VAL A 278 27.55 17.49 -3.27
C VAL A 278 26.49 16.82 -4.13
N GLN A 279 26.90 16.13 -5.18
CA GLN A 279 26.05 15.37 -6.09
C GLN A 279 26.38 13.87 -6.02
N GLY A 280 25.37 13.04 -6.28
CA GLY A 280 25.55 11.60 -6.48
C GLY A 280 25.81 11.30 -7.95
N LEU A 281 26.81 10.48 -8.24
CA LEU A 281 27.16 9.98 -9.57
C LEU A 281 26.71 8.52 -9.70
N GLN A 282 25.90 8.22 -10.73
CA GLN A 282 25.51 6.86 -11.10
C GLN A 282 25.51 6.68 -12.62
N ILE A 283 25.72 5.45 -13.07
CA ILE A 283 25.48 5.01 -14.45
C ILE A 283 24.14 4.31 -14.49
N VAL A 284 23.33 4.66 -15.49
CA VAL A 284 21.97 4.16 -15.68
C VAL A 284 21.84 3.56 -17.07
N HIS A 285 21.42 2.31 -17.15
CA HIS A 285 21.04 1.65 -18.40
C HIS A 285 19.52 1.72 -18.57
N LEU A 286 19.07 2.25 -19.71
CA LEU A 286 17.67 2.40 -20.07
C LEU A 286 17.29 1.39 -21.14
N GLN A 287 16.79 0.23 -20.74
CA GLN A 287 16.38 -0.81 -21.68
C GLN A 287 14.91 -0.60 -22.05
N SER A 288 14.65 -0.49 -23.36
CA SER A 288 13.29 -0.53 -23.89
C SER A 288 12.79 -1.97 -23.84
N ILE A 289 11.69 -2.20 -23.13
CA ILE A 289 10.98 -3.48 -23.18
C ILE A 289 9.96 -3.38 -24.31
N ASP A 290 10.38 -3.79 -25.52
CA ASP A 290 9.60 -3.79 -26.77
C ASP A 290 9.01 -2.43 -27.21
N SER A 291 8.80 -2.31 -28.52
CA SER A 291 8.49 -1.06 -29.23
C SER A 291 7.11 -0.43 -28.94
N THR A 292 6.41 -0.86 -27.90
CA THR A 292 5.05 -0.40 -27.58
C THR A 292 4.96 0.19 -26.18
N SER A 293 5.47 1.41 -26.00
CA SER A 293 5.04 2.37 -24.96
C SER A 293 4.89 1.82 -23.52
N GLU A 294 5.72 0.85 -23.14
CA GLU A 294 5.77 0.23 -21.81
C GLU A 294 6.94 0.81 -20.99
N PRO A 295 6.91 0.71 -19.64
CA PRO A 295 7.88 1.37 -18.77
C PRO A 295 9.32 0.95 -19.11
N GLN A 296 10.16 1.94 -19.42
CA GLN A 296 11.60 1.72 -19.61
C GLN A 296 12.18 1.06 -18.36
N ARG A 297 12.90 -0.04 -18.57
CA ARG A 297 13.64 -0.70 -17.50
C ARG A 297 14.87 0.14 -17.17
N VAL A 298 15.05 0.41 -15.89
CA VAL A 298 16.16 1.21 -15.38
C VAL A 298 17.06 0.28 -14.55
N ILE A 299 18.31 0.12 -14.96
CA ILE A 299 19.34 -0.60 -14.20
C ILE A 299 20.39 0.43 -13.77
N GLU A 300 20.61 0.57 -12.46
CA GLU A 300 21.47 1.61 -11.91
C GLU A 300 22.72 1.01 -11.25
N SER A 301 23.85 1.70 -11.37
CA SER A 301 25.08 1.35 -10.67
C SER A 301 25.02 1.66 -9.16
N ASN A 302 26.10 1.35 -8.45
CA ASN A 302 26.39 2.01 -7.17
C ASN A 302 26.51 3.53 -7.36
N ALA A 303 26.26 4.28 -6.29
CA ALA A 303 26.35 5.73 -6.27
C ALA A 303 27.66 6.18 -5.60
N LEU A 304 28.42 7.07 -6.25
CA LEU A 304 29.58 7.73 -5.67
C LEU A 304 29.30 9.23 -5.45
N PRO A 305 29.61 9.80 -4.27
CA PRO A 305 29.48 11.23 -4.06
C PRO A 305 30.65 11.99 -4.70
N PHE A 306 30.37 13.18 -5.25
CA PHE A 306 31.38 14.12 -5.71
C PHE A 306 30.87 15.56 -5.58
N ILE A 307 31.76 16.55 -5.67
CA ILE A 307 31.41 17.96 -5.52
C ILE A 307 31.47 18.64 -6.88
N ILE A 308 30.40 19.32 -7.26
CA ILE A 308 30.39 20.24 -8.40
C ILE A 308 30.67 21.64 -7.89
N CYS A 309 31.83 22.19 -8.25
CA CYS A 309 32.24 23.54 -7.90
C CYS A 309 31.77 24.54 -8.96
N PRO A 310 31.18 25.67 -8.55
CA PRO A 310 30.74 26.71 -9.49
C PRO A 310 31.92 27.52 -10.03
N GLU A 311 31.86 27.91 -11.30
CA GLU A 311 32.66 29.03 -11.82
C GLU A 311 31.87 30.34 -11.67
N ILE A 312 32.56 31.39 -11.27
CA ILE A 312 31.96 32.70 -11.03
C ILE A 312 32.54 33.78 -11.94
N LYS A 313 31.69 34.73 -12.30
CA LYS A 313 32.06 36.00 -12.92
C LYS A 313 31.51 37.12 -12.05
N ILE A 314 32.40 38.03 -11.65
CA ILE A 314 32.02 39.22 -10.87
C ILE A 314 31.15 40.10 -11.78
N GLY A 315 29.96 40.45 -11.30
CA GLY A 315 29.05 41.36 -11.95
C GLY A 315 29.13 42.75 -11.34
N ASP A 316 28.01 43.48 -11.40
CA ASP A 316 27.97 44.88 -10.99
C ASP A 316 28.00 45.05 -9.45
N LEU A 317 28.67 46.12 -9.04
CA LEU A 317 28.67 46.65 -7.67
C LEU A 317 27.77 47.89 -7.66
N GLU A 318 26.58 47.75 -7.10
CA GLU A 318 25.52 48.77 -7.11
C GLU A 318 25.31 49.37 -5.71
N ASP A 319 24.62 50.52 -5.66
CA ASP A 319 24.21 51.20 -4.42
C ASP A 319 25.37 51.41 -3.43
N LEU A 320 26.56 51.78 -3.95
CA LEU A 320 27.74 51.96 -3.13
C LEU A 320 27.66 53.27 -2.33
N GLU A 321 27.57 53.15 -1.01
CA GLU A 321 27.52 54.27 -0.07
C GLU A 321 28.80 54.28 0.78
N ASN A 322 29.46 55.44 0.88
CA ASN A 322 30.59 55.64 1.78
C ASN A 322 30.08 55.93 3.20
N LEU A 323 30.46 55.07 4.15
CA LEU A 323 30.06 55.13 5.56
C LEU A 323 31.02 55.95 6.44
N GLY A 324 32.09 56.49 5.87
CA GLY A 324 33.22 57.11 6.59
C GLY A 324 34.27 56.09 7.04
N ASP A 325 35.45 56.58 7.44
CA ASP A 325 36.59 55.77 7.91
C ASP A 325 37.01 54.63 6.94
N ASP A 326 37.03 54.92 5.64
CA ASP A 326 37.34 53.97 4.55
C ASP A 326 36.39 52.76 4.46
N PHE A 327 35.18 52.85 5.03
CA PHE A 327 34.15 51.82 4.92
C PHE A 327 33.09 52.15 3.88
N TYR A 328 32.64 51.12 3.16
CA TYR A 328 31.58 51.18 2.17
C TYR A 328 30.47 50.18 2.49
N SER A 329 29.26 50.49 2.04
CA SER A 329 28.17 49.53 1.94
C SER A 329 27.65 49.48 0.50
N GLY A 330 27.13 48.34 0.06
CA GLY A 330 26.64 48.19 -1.32
C GLY A 330 26.06 46.82 -1.62
N LYS A 331 25.69 46.61 -2.87
CA LYS A 331 25.15 45.34 -3.37
C LYS A 331 26.07 44.78 -4.45
N LEU A 332 26.52 43.54 -4.25
CA LEU A 332 27.34 42.84 -5.21
C LEU A 332 26.52 41.78 -5.94
N THR A 333 26.53 41.84 -7.26
CA THR A 333 25.97 40.79 -8.12
C THR A 333 27.09 39.86 -8.60
N ILE A 334 26.89 38.56 -8.48
CA ILE A 334 27.80 37.54 -9.02
C ILE A 334 27.02 36.65 -9.98
N ASN A 335 27.59 36.40 -11.15
CA ASN A 335 27.05 35.47 -12.13
C ASN A 335 27.76 34.13 -11.99
N VAL A 336 26.98 33.06 -11.94
CA VAL A 336 27.45 31.69 -11.76
C VAL A 336 27.11 30.88 -13.01
N ASP A 337 27.96 29.92 -13.37
CA ASP A 337 27.78 29.01 -14.50
C ASP A 337 26.68 27.94 -14.32
N LEU A 338 26.16 27.82 -13.09
CA LEU A 338 25.13 26.86 -12.67
C LEU A 338 23.89 27.58 -12.11
N ILE A 339 22.69 27.07 -12.44
CA ILE A 339 21.44 27.58 -11.86
C ILE A 339 21.40 27.28 -10.36
N VAL A 340 21.26 28.34 -9.56
CA VAL A 340 21.14 28.22 -8.10
C VAL A 340 19.69 28.27 -7.65
N GLU A 341 19.22 27.23 -6.95
CA GLU A 341 17.82 27.13 -6.50
C GLU A 341 17.53 27.94 -5.22
N PRO A 342 16.25 28.30 -4.95
CA PRO A 342 15.86 29.01 -3.73
C PRO A 342 16.27 28.33 -2.41
N THR A 343 16.38 27.00 -2.42
CA THR A 343 16.69 26.18 -1.23
C THR A 343 18.18 26.01 -0.96
N GLN A 344 19.05 26.33 -1.91
CA GLN A 344 20.51 26.16 -1.75
C GLN A 344 21.08 27.23 -0.82
N ARG A 345 22.00 26.83 0.05
CA ARG A 345 22.74 27.73 0.94
C ARG A 345 23.82 28.44 0.14
N LEU A 346 23.95 29.74 0.35
CA LEU A 346 24.83 30.59 -0.42
C LEU A 346 25.65 31.48 0.51
N PHE A 347 26.97 31.45 0.36
CA PHE A 347 27.89 32.33 1.06
C PHE A 347 28.85 32.99 0.07
N LEU A 348 29.12 34.27 0.28
CA LEU A 348 30.21 35.01 -0.34
C LEU A 348 31.38 35.02 0.62
N LEU A 349 32.55 34.63 0.13
CA LEU A 349 33.81 34.65 0.85
C LEU A 349 34.68 35.73 0.22
N LEU A 350 35.10 36.71 1.02
CA LEU A 350 36.00 37.77 0.59
C LEU A 350 37.28 37.68 1.40
N ASN A 351 38.42 37.69 0.72
CA ASN A 351 39.74 37.69 1.35
C ASN A 351 40.53 38.87 0.82
N SER A 352 40.95 39.79 1.69
CA SER A 352 41.75 40.93 1.25
C SER A 352 43.11 40.46 0.72
N LEU A 353 43.55 41.08 -0.39
CA LEU A 353 44.85 40.85 -0.99
C LEU A 353 45.96 41.70 -0.34
N SER A 354 45.58 42.73 0.43
CA SER A 354 46.53 43.65 1.09
C SER A 354 47.19 43.00 2.30
N SER A 355 48.51 43.12 2.40
CA SER A 355 49.28 42.69 3.58
C SER A 355 49.06 43.57 4.81
N GLU A 356 48.47 44.76 4.64
CA GLU A 356 48.17 45.68 5.74
C GLU A 356 46.80 45.41 6.38
N ASN A 357 45.92 44.67 5.70
CA ASN A 357 44.56 44.38 6.16
C ASN A 357 44.19 42.92 5.87
N LEU A 358 44.28 42.04 6.87
CA LEU A 358 43.98 40.59 6.72
C LEU A 358 42.50 40.27 6.93
N GLU A 359 41.61 41.10 6.40
CA GLU A 359 40.17 40.89 6.53
C GLU A 359 39.71 39.69 5.70
N SER A 360 39.01 38.77 6.37
CA SER A 360 38.28 37.66 5.75
C SER A 360 36.82 37.76 6.14
N LEU A 361 35.94 38.00 5.17
CA LEU A 361 34.50 38.12 5.40
C LEU A 361 33.74 36.94 4.82
N ILE A 362 32.71 36.49 5.55
CA ILE A 362 31.74 35.51 5.10
C ILE A 362 30.36 36.16 5.16
N LEU A 363 29.74 36.36 4.01
CA LEU A 363 28.47 37.06 3.88
C LEU A 363 27.39 36.12 3.34
N PRO A 364 26.23 35.99 3.99
CA PRO A 364 25.14 35.17 3.48
C PRO A 364 24.52 35.80 2.23
N GLY A 365 24.20 34.97 1.24
CA GLY A 365 23.48 35.42 0.05
C GLY A 365 22.03 35.83 0.33
N LYS A 366 21.50 36.74 -0.50
CA LYS A 366 20.10 37.16 -0.41
C LYS A 366 19.15 36.00 -0.68
N LYS A 367 18.06 35.91 0.09
CA LYS A 367 17.01 34.89 -0.13
C LYS A 367 16.38 35.05 -1.52
N ARG A 368 16.23 33.93 -2.23
CA ARG A 368 15.71 33.88 -3.60
C ARG A 368 14.29 33.32 -3.62
N ARG A 369 13.47 33.76 -4.58
CA ARG A 369 12.12 33.21 -4.85
C ARG A 369 12.06 32.33 -6.11
N LYS A 370 13.02 32.51 -7.01
CA LYS A 370 13.15 31.77 -8.27
C LYS A 370 14.61 31.34 -8.46
N ALA A 371 14.81 30.27 -9.22
CA ALA A 371 16.15 29.80 -9.58
C ALA A 371 16.79 30.77 -10.59
N SER A 372 18.09 31.02 -10.45
CA SER A 372 18.81 32.03 -11.24
C SER A 372 20.31 31.72 -11.31
N HIS A 373 20.96 32.14 -12.40
CA HIS A 373 22.42 32.17 -12.53
C HIS A 373 23.04 33.41 -11.88
N SER A 374 22.25 34.46 -11.70
CA SER A 374 22.66 35.70 -11.03
C SER A 374 22.25 35.68 -9.57
N ILE A 375 23.23 35.89 -8.68
CA ILE A 375 23.08 35.88 -7.23
C ILE A 375 23.53 37.21 -6.64
N GLN A 376 22.83 37.69 -5.61
CA GLN A 376 23.07 38.99 -5.01
C GLN A 376 23.50 38.84 -3.55
N PHE A 377 24.48 39.66 -3.16
CA PHE A 377 24.99 39.77 -1.81
C PHE A 377 24.89 41.21 -1.34
N LEU A 378 24.55 41.40 -0.06
CA LEU A 378 24.63 42.70 0.60
C LEU A 378 25.99 42.81 1.28
N LEU A 379 26.71 43.89 0.99
CA LEU A 379 27.95 44.26 1.66
C LEU A 379 27.59 45.34 2.69
N PRO A 380 27.38 45.00 3.97
CA PRO A 380 26.87 45.97 4.95
C PRO A 380 27.93 46.95 5.44
N LYS A 381 29.19 46.50 5.54
CA LYS A 381 30.34 47.30 5.96
C LYS A 381 31.61 46.59 5.49
N ILE A 382 32.26 47.11 4.46
CA ILE A 382 33.50 46.57 3.88
C ILE A 382 34.53 47.69 3.77
N LYS A 383 35.78 47.43 4.15
CA LYS A 383 36.85 48.42 4.03
C LYS A 383 37.30 48.55 2.57
N ASN A 384 37.89 49.69 2.21
CA ASN A 384 38.47 49.87 0.88
C ASN A 384 39.62 48.88 0.61
N GLY A 385 39.82 48.55 -0.66
CA GLY A 385 40.90 47.69 -1.13
C GLY A 385 40.45 46.54 -2.02
N ASP A 386 41.42 45.70 -2.37
CA ASP A 386 41.25 44.58 -3.28
C ASP A 386 40.93 43.29 -2.52
N TYR A 387 39.87 42.61 -2.93
CA TYR A 387 39.43 41.35 -2.33
C TYR A 387 39.36 40.24 -3.37
N LEU A 388 39.91 39.07 -3.01
CA LEU A 388 39.65 37.81 -3.71
C LEU A 388 38.23 37.37 -3.38
N VAL A 389 37.48 37.02 -4.44
CA VAL A 389 36.08 36.67 -4.36
C VAL A 389 35.91 35.17 -4.57
N ARG A 390 35.22 34.52 -3.63
CA ARG A 390 34.74 33.15 -3.81
C ARG A 390 33.28 33.04 -3.41
N VAL A 391 32.57 32.11 -4.04
CA VAL A 391 31.20 31.78 -3.67
C VAL A 391 31.14 30.32 -3.24
N GLN A 392 30.47 30.07 -2.13
CA GLN A 392 30.16 28.73 -1.66
C GLN A 392 28.67 28.44 -1.81
N ILE A 393 28.33 27.39 -2.55
CA ILE A 393 26.95 26.93 -2.80
C ILE A 393 26.80 25.51 -2.26
N ASP A 394 25.96 25.30 -1.25
CA ASP A 394 25.76 24.00 -0.58
C ASP A 394 27.08 23.27 -0.23
N GLY A 395 28.08 24.04 0.22
CA GLY A 395 29.40 23.53 0.60
C GLY A 395 30.42 23.43 -0.54
N ALA A 396 30.01 23.58 -1.80
CA ALA A 396 30.93 23.64 -2.94
C ALA A 396 31.45 25.06 -3.16
N GLU A 397 32.76 25.23 -3.10
CA GLU A 397 33.43 26.52 -3.21
C GLU A 397 33.98 26.74 -4.62
N SER A 398 33.80 27.95 -5.17
CA SER A 398 34.41 28.36 -6.43
C SER A 398 35.94 28.43 -6.33
N SER A 399 36.63 28.05 -7.39
CA SER A 399 38.11 28.08 -7.43
C SER A 399 38.66 29.50 -7.62
N LEU A 400 39.86 29.72 -7.09
CA LEU A 400 40.68 30.91 -7.35
C LEU A 400 41.70 30.62 -8.46
N THR A 401 42.04 31.63 -9.25
CA THR A 401 43.16 31.58 -10.17
C THR A 401 44.47 31.84 -9.43
N VAL A 402 45.54 31.17 -9.83
CA VAL A 402 46.88 31.31 -9.25
C VAL A 402 47.84 31.75 -10.34
N GLU A 403 48.56 32.84 -10.10
CA GLU A 403 49.66 33.33 -10.94
C GLU A 403 50.90 33.51 -10.06
N ASN A 404 52.07 33.03 -10.53
CA ASN A 404 53.34 33.14 -9.80
C ASN A 404 53.27 32.64 -8.34
N ASN A 405 52.59 31.52 -8.09
CA ASN A 405 52.33 30.96 -6.75
C ASN A 405 51.54 31.88 -5.80
N ARG A 406 50.80 32.88 -6.31
CA ARG A 406 49.90 33.73 -5.53
C ARG A 406 48.50 33.71 -6.15
N TYR A 407 47.47 33.78 -5.31
CA TYR A 407 46.10 33.92 -5.80
C TYR A 407 45.93 35.27 -6.50
N SER A 408 45.40 35.26 -7.72
CA SER A 408 45.29 36.43 -8.59
C SER A 408 43.85 36.86 -8.89
N GLY A 409 42.86 35.98 -8.68
CA GLY A 409 41.46 36.31 -8.91
C GLY A 409 40.52 35.13 -8.64
N PRO A 410 39.20 35.31 -8.85
CA PRO A 410 38.51 36.55 -9.23
C PRO A 410 38.68 37.66 -8.20
N LEU A 411 38.83 38.91 -8.65
CA LEU A 411 39.17 40.05 -7.79
C LEU A 411 38.14 41.18 -7.93
N ILE A 412 37.75 41.77 -6.80
CA ILE A 412 36.92 42.97 -6.74
C ILE A 412 37.67 44.09 -6.02
N HIS A 413 37.59 45.29 -6.59
CA HIS A 413 38.12 46.51 -6.00
C HIS A 413 37.00 47.27 -5.29
N ILE A 414 37.18 47.58 -4.01
CA ILE A 414 36.34 48.50 -3.26
C ILE A 414 37.07 49.86 -3.20
N PRO A 415 36.45 50.95 -3.72
CA PRO A 415 37.12 52.23 -3.97
C PRO A 415 37.54 53.01 -2.72
#